data_AF-A0A8U0IIZ1-F1
#
_entry.id   AF-A0A8U0IIZ1-F1
#
_cell.length_a   1.000
_cell.length_b   1.000
_cell.length_c   1.000
_cell.angle_alpha   90.00
_cell.angle_beta   90.00
_cell.angle_gamma   90.00
#
_symmetry.space_group_name_H-M   'P 1'
#
loop_
_entity.id
_entity.type
_entity.pdbx_description
1 polymer ?
#
loop_
_entity_poly.entity_id
_entity_poly.type
_entity_poly.pdbx_seq_one_letter_code
_entity_poly.pdbx_strand_id
1 'polypeptide(L)'
;MNQIRVRLDETGARTALVRGANAPARPPDTVTVAPGVSRTVGPEGGTAPLFVTGEAPSGRTVREYDGREPRAAADHATGLVADRDPRAAWLCGRDRIRAWCGRGVAAMLERRLCEAARDADARLVVWTNDYEPTSAGRDPTSGDCDPTGADEESVAVEDRYDVVLDP
;
A
#
# COMPACT_ATOMS: atom_id res chain seq x y z
N MET A 1 3.64 14.76 2.87
CA MET A 1 4.44 14.18 1.76
C MET A 1 5.96 14.22 2.02
N ASN A 2 6.56 15.36 2.40
CA ASN A 2 7.99 15.42 2.75
C ASN A 2 8.35 14.70 4.06
N GLN A 3 7.43 14.53 5.00
CA GLN A 3 7.74 13.97 6.31
C GLN A 3 8.22 12.50 6.29
N ILE A 4 7.65 11.63 5.44
CA ILE A 4 8.09 10.23 5.33
C ILE A 4 9.52 10.17 4.75
N ARG A 5 9.79 10.98 3.73
CA ARG A 5 11.12 11.07 3.12
C ARG A 5 12.15 11.64 4.08
N VAL A 6 11.83 12.77 4.71
CA VAL A 6 12.68 13.42 5.71
C VAL A 6 13.01 12.44 6.83
N ARG A 7 12.02 11.68 7.35
CA ARG A 7 12.29 10.65 8.38
C ARG A 7 13.18 9.51 7.88
N LEU A 8 12.97 9.01 6.66
CA LEU A 8 13.83 7.99 6.06
C LEU A 8 15.26 8.51 5.82
N ASP A 9 15.40 9.76 5.39
CA ASP A 9 16.70 10.42 5.18
C ASP A 9 17.44 10.66 6.50
N GLU A 10 16.75 11.16 7.53
CA GLU A 10 17.32 11.44 8.86
C GLU A 10 17.79 10.19 9.59
N THR A 11 17.06 9.08 9.44
CA THR A 11 17.36 7.83 10.15
C THR A 11 18.23 6.87 9.35
N GLY A 12 18.38 7.09 8.04
CA GLY A 12 19.04 6.15 7.14
C GLY A 12 18.29 4.82 6.96
N ALA A 13 17.04 4.73 7.44
CA ALA A 13 16.24 3.53 7.34
C ALA A 13 15.97 3.16 5.88
N ARG A 14 16.02 1.85 5.58
CA ARG A 14 15.82 1.32 4.22
C ARG A 14 14.37 0.91 3.98
N THR A 15 13.63 0.72 5.07
CA THR A 15 12.24 0.27 5.06
C THR A 15 11.37 1.19 5.94
N ALA A 16 10.18 1.54 5.44
CA ALA A 16 9.16 2.21 6.23
C ALA A 16 7.80 1.53 6.08
N LEU A 17 7.16 1.21 7.20
CA LEU A 17 5.73 0.91 7.25
C LEU A 17 4.98 2.19 7.60
N VAL A 18 4.12 2.62 6.69
CA VAL A 18 3.28 3.80 6.81
C VAL A 18 1.84 3.35 7.01
N ARG A 19 1.20 3.82 8.08
CA ARG A 19 -0.22 3.59 8.34
C ARG A 19 -0.98 4.90 8.25
N GLY A 20 -2.14 4.85 7.61
CA GLY A 20 -3.04 6.01 7.50
C GLY A 20 -4.26 5.69 6.67
N ALA A 21 -5.34 6.47 6.85
CA ALA A 21 -6.60 6.28 6.13
C ALA A 21 -6.45 6.40 4.60
N ASN A 22 -5.60 7.34 4.15
CA ASN A 22 -5.34 7.59 2.74
C ASN A 22 -3.94 7.12 2.34
N ALA A 23 -3.80 6.66 1.09
CA ALA A 23 -2.48 6.37 0.55
C ALA A 23 -1.67 7.67 0.45
N PRO A 24 -0.45 7.73 0.99
CA PRO A 24 0.39 8.91 0.87
C PRO A 24 0.69 9.23 -0.60
N ALA A 25 0.74 10.53 -0.89
CA ALA A 25 1.13 11.00 -2.21
C ALA A 25 2.52 10.47 -2.57
N ARG A 26 2.61 9.84 -3.74
CA ARG A 26 3.82 9.16 -4.21
C ARG A 26 4.74 10.16 -4.91
N PRO A 27 6.04 10.15 -4.60
CA PRO A 27 7.00 10.93 -5.38
C PRO A 27 7.16 10.31 -6.79
N PRO A 28 7.60 11.11 -7.78
CA PRO A 28 8.04 10.57 -9.07
C PRO A 28 9.26 9.65 -8.87
N ASP A 29 9.61 8.87 -9.89
CA ASP A 29 10.69 7.87 -9.86
C ASP A 29 10.46 6.77 -8.82
N THR A 30 9.26 6.17 -8.87
CA THR A 30 8.89 5.06 -7.98
C THR A 30 8.30 3.88 -8.74
N VAL A 31 8.52 2.69 -8.19
CA VAL A 31 7.80 1.48 -8.59
C VAL A 31 6.75 1.19 -7.53
N THR A 32 5.50 1.01 -7.91
CA THR A 32 4.39 0.72 -6.99
C THR A 32 3.72 -0.59 -7.35
N VAL A 33 3.40 -1.39 -6.34
CA VAL A 33 2.42 -2.49 -6.42
C VAL A 33 1.23 -2.13 -5.56
N ALA A 34 0.03 -2.16 -6.14
CA ALA A 34 -1.23 -1.85 -5.46
C ALA A 34 -2.34 -2.84 -5.86
N PRO A 35 -3.29 -3.14 -4.98
CA PRO A 35 -4.49 -3.87 -5.37
C PRO A 35 -5.39 -2.98 -6.22
N GLY A 36 -6.24 -3.62 -7.03
CA GLY A 36 -7.32 -2.95 -7.74
C GLY A 36 -8.33 -2.30 -6.81
N VAL A 37 -9.28 -1.57 -7.40
CA VAL A 37 -10.40 -0.96 -6.67
C VAL A 37 -11.57 -1.93 -6.50
N SER A 38 -11.63 -2.98 -7.32
CA SER A 38 -12.66 -4.01 -7.32
C SER A 38 -12.07 -5.39 -7.11
N ARG A 39 -12.85 -6.27 -6.48
CA ARG A 39 -12.55 -7.70 -6.37
C ARG A 39 -13.57 -8.50 -7.16
N THR A 40 -13.12 -9.53 -7.86
CA THR A 40 -13.98 -10.53 -8.48
C THR A 40 -14.28 -11.59 -7.43
N VAL A 41 -15.55 -11.88 -7.17
CA VAL A 41 -15.97 -12.92 -6.23
C VAL A 41 -16.47 -14.12 -7.03
N GLY A 42 -15.80 -15.26 -6.87
CA GLY A 42 -16.18 -16.53 -7.50
C GLY A 42 -16.38 -17.65 -6.47
N PRO A 43 -16.77 -18.85 -6.93
CA PRO A 43 -16.98 -20.01 -6.06
C PRO A 43 -15.69 -20.46 -5.33
N GLU A 44 -14.53 -20.13 -5.87
CA GLU A 44 -13.21 -20.42 -5.29
C GLU A 44 -12.73 -19.31 -4.32
N GLY A 45 -13.56 -18.29 -4.08
CA GLY A 45 -13.22 -17.12 -3.28
C GLY A 45 -13.11 -15.83 -4.09
N GLY A 46 -12.81 -14.74 -3.39
CA GLY A 46 -12.55 -13.44 -4.00
C GLY A 46 -11.07 -13.27 -4.37
N THR A 47 -10.79 -12.68 -5.53
CA THR A 47 -9.45 -12.22 -5.92
C THR A 47 -9.56 -10.78 -6.45
N ALA A 48 -8.51 -10.00 -6.30
CA ALA A 48 -8.45 -8.66 -6.86
C ALA A 48 -7.21 -8.52 -7.73
N PRO A 49 -7.30 -7.84 -8.90
CA PRO A 49 -6.13 -7.62 -9.72
C PRO A 49 -5.06 -6.82 -8.96
N LEU A 50 -3.81 -7.03 -9.34
CA LEU A 50 -2.67 -6.26 -8.86
C LEU A 50 -2.19 -5.34 -9.98
N PHE A 51 -2.02 -4.07 -9.65
CA PHE A 51 -1.46 -3.07 -10.55
C PHE A 51 0.00 -2.83 -10.19
N VAL A 52 0.88 -3.01 -11.17
CA VAL A 52 2.28 -2.61 -11.09
C VAL A 52 2.44 -1.33 -11.89
N THR A 53 2.88 -0.27 -11.23
CA THR A 53 3.18 1.02 -11.87
C THR A 53 4.65 1.32 -11.73
N GLY A 54 5.32 1.62 -12.84
CA GLY A 54 6.67 2.20 -12.83
C GLY A 54 6.59 3.64 -13.31
N GLU A 55 6.98 4.58 -12.46
CA GLU A 55 7.10 6.00 -12.78
C GLU A 55 8.58 6.35 -12.92
N ALA A 56 8.95 7.01 -14.01
CA ALA A 56 10.30 7.45 -14.32
C ALA A 56 10.24 8.80 -15.06
N PRO A 57 11.36 9.52 -15.25
CA PRO A 57 11.35 10.79 -15.96
C PRO A 57 10.95 10.62 -17.44
N SER A 58 11.21 9.43 -18.00
CA SER A 58 10.82 9.02 -19.35
C SER A 58 9.33 8.70 -19.51
N GLY A 59 8.59 8.59 -18.41
CA GLY A 59 7.15 8.38 -18.41
C GLY A 59 6.67 7.34 -17.41
N ARG A 60 5.37 7.06 -17.47
CA ARG A 60 4.68 6.13 -16.58
C ARG A 60 4.23 4.89 -17.34
N THR A 61 4.55 3.73 -16.78
CA THR A 61 4.01 2.43 -17.24
C THR A 61 3.08 1.86 -16.18
N VAL A 62 1.93 1.34 -16.60
CA VAL A 62 0.98 0.67 -15.72
C VAL A 62 0.64 -0.68 -16.35
N ARG A 63 0.72 -1.75 -15.56
CA ARG A 63 0.33 -3.08 -15.98
C ARG A 63 -0.52 -3.76 -14.92
N GLU A 64 -1.60 -4.38 -15.39
CA GLU A 64 -2.53 -5.14 -14.56
C GLU A 64 -2.16 -6.63 -14.59
N TYR A 65 -2.29 -7.28 -13.44
CA TYR A 65 -2.05 -8.70 -13.22
C TYR A 65 -3.26 -9.32 -12.54
N ASP A 66 -3.60 -10.55 -12.93
CA ASP A 66 -4.59 -11.32 -12.19
C ASP A 66 -4.10 -11.55 -10.75
N GLY A 67 -4.96 -11.30 -9.76
CA GLY A 67 -4.66 -11.56 -8.35
C GLY A 67 -4.44 -13.03 -8.02
N ARG A 68 -4.80 -13.95 -8.93
CA ARG A 68 -4.46 -15.39 -8.88
C ARG A 68 -3.00 -15.66 -9.24
N GLU A 69 -2.34 -14.74 -9.94
CA GLU A 69 -0.94 -14.83 -10.34
C GLU A 69 -0.08 -13.70 -9.72
N PRO A 70 -0.06 -13.55 -8.39
CA PRO A 70 0.64 -12.44 -7.74
C PRO A 70 2.16 -12.52 -7.92
N ARG A 71 2.68 -13.69 -8.28
CA ARG A 71 4.10 -13.89 -8.60
C ARG A 71 4.50 -13.15 -9.87
N ALA A 72 3.67 -13.14 -10.91
CA ALA A 72 3.95 -12.40 -12.13
C ALA A 72 3.99 -10.89 -11.89
N ALA A 73 3.11 -10.38 -11.02
CA ALA A 73 3.13 -8.98 -10.58
C ALA A 73 4.44 -8.66 -9.82
N ALA A 74 4.84 -9.53 -8.89
CA ALA A 74 6.07 -9.38 -8.14
C ALA A 74 7.31 -9.36 -9.04
N ASP A 75 7.43 -10.35 -9.94
CA ASP A 75 8.57 -10.51 -10.83
C ASP A 75 8.69 -9.31 -11.80
N HIS A 76 7.55 -8.78 -12.28
CA HIS A 76 7.57 -7.56 -13.10
C HIS A 76 7.94 -6.31 -12.31
N ALA A 77 7.45 -6.17 -11.07
CA ALA A 77 7.83 -5.06 -10.21
C ALA A 77 9.32 -5.08 -9.88
N THR A 78 9.88 -6.25 -9.56
CA THR A 78 11.33 -6.45 -9.38
C THR A 78 12.12 -6.09 -10.63
N GLY A 79 11.66 -6.51 -11.82
CA GLY A 79 12.27 -6.10 -13.09
C GLY A 79 12.26 -4.59 -13.29
N LEU A 80 11.14 -3.92 -13.01
CA LEU A 80 11.05 -2.46 -13.10
C LEU A 80 11.97 -1.75 -12.09
N VAL A 81 12.16 -2.31 -10.89
CA VAL A 81 13.11 -1.77 -9.91
C VAL A 81 14.54 -1.86 -10.43
N ALA A 82 14.93 -3.01 -10.99
CA ALA A 82 16.26 -3.21 -11.57
C ALA A 82 16.51 -2.33 -12.81
N ASP A 83 15.50 -2.19 -13.69
CA ASP A 83 15.65 -1.49 -14.97
C ASP A 83 15.67 0.04 -14.82
N ARG A 84 15.03 0.58 -13.78
CA ARG A 84 14.76 2.02 -13.67
C ARG A 84 15.47 2.73 -12.53
N ASP A 85 16.12 1.99 -11.65
CA ASP A 85 16.83 2.54 -10.49
C ASP A 85 15.95 3.55 -9.70
N PRO A 86 14.74 3.13 -9.26
CA PRO A 86 13.80 4.04 -8.63
C PRO A 86 14.32 4.46 -7.25
N ARG A 87 13.94 5.65 -6.80
CA ARG A 87 14.28 6.10 -5.44
C ARG A 87 13.58 5.28 -4.36
N ALA A 88 12.40 4.76 -4.66
CA ALA A 88 11.65 3.90 -3.75
C ALA A 88 10.74 2.91 -4.49
N ALA A 89 10.64 1.71 -3.92
CA ALA A 89 9.59 0.74 -4.19
C ALA A 89 8.46 0.90 -3.17
N TRP A 90 7.22 0.81 -3.64
CA TRP A 90 6.01 1.01 -2.84
C TRP A 90 5.12 -0.22 -2.89
N LEU A 91 4.74 -0.73 -1.72
CA LEU A 91 3.65 -1.71 -1.58
C LEU A 91 2.45 -1.01 -0.95
N CYS A 92 1.44 -0.70 -1.75
CA CYS A 92 0.26 0.03 -1.29
C CYS A 92 -0.90 -0.91 -0.95
N GLY A 93 -1.60 -0.63 0.14
CA GLY A 93 -2.83 -1.32 0.51
C GLY A 93 -2.55 -2.74 0.99
N ARG A 94 -1.49 -2.92 1.79
CA ARG A 94 -1.05 -4.22 2.29
C ARG A 94 -2.18 -5.03 2.93
N ASP A 95 -2.99 -4.42 3.79
CA ASP A 95 -4.11 -5.13 4.43
C ASP A 95 -5.22 -5.50 3.44
N ARG A 96 -5.45 -4.68 2.41
CA ARG A 96 -6.37 -5.01 1.32
C ARG A 96 -5.86 -6.19 0.48
N ILE A 97 -4.57 -6.21 0.13
CA ILE A 97 -3.94 -7.36 -0.54
C ILE A 97 -4.05 -8.61 0.34
N ARG A 98 -3.80 -8.49 1.65
CA ARG A 98 -3.95 -9.60 2.60
C ARG A 98 -5.38 -10.11 2.67
N ALA A 99 -6.36 -9.21 2.65
CA ALA A 99 -7.79 -9.56 2.70
C ALA A 99 -8.31 -10.17 1.39
N TRP A 100 -7.78 -9.74 0.24
CA TRP A 100 -8.34 -10.11 -1.07
C TRP A 100 -7.53 -11.17 -1.81
N CYS A 101 -6.21 -11.21 -1.60
CA CYS A 101 -5.31 -12.17 -2.26
C CYS A 101 -4.71 -13.16 -1.25
N GLY A 102 -4.91 -12.94 0.04
CA GLY A 102 -4.44 -13.80 1.13
C GLY A 102 -3.16 -13.30 1.81
N ARG A 103 -2.98 -13.67 3.09
CA ARG A 103 -1.83 -13.24 3.92
C ARG A 103 -0.47 -13.63 3.31
N GLY A 104 -0.39 -14.81 2.70
CA GLY A 104 0.84 -15.28 2.05
C GLY A 104 1.25 -14.42 0.86
N VAL A 105 0.30 -13.85 0.12
CA VAL A 105 0.57 -12.99 -1.03
C VAL A 105 1.16 -11.65 -0.61
N ALA A 106 0.56 -10.99 0.39
CA ALA A 106 1.08 -9.73 0.91
C ALA A 106 2.53 -9.89 1.42
N ALA A 107 2.81 -10.94 2.20
CA ALA A 107 4.15 -11.21 2.72
C ALA A 107 5.15 -11.55 1.60
N MET A 108 4.73 -12.26 0.56
CA MET A 108 5.56 -12.58 -0.60
C MET A 108 5.93 -11.33 -1.40
N LEU A 109 4.96 -10.44 -1.66
CA LEU A 109 5.20 -9.17 -2.34
C LEU A 109 6.14 -8.28 -1.55
N GLU A 110 5.90 -8.16 -0.23
CA GLU A 110 6.75 -7.39 0.68
C GLU A 110 8.21 -7.88 0.64
N ARG A 111 8.43 -9.20 0.77
CA ARG A 111 9.78 -9.79 0.72
C ARG A 111 10.47 -9.52 -0.61
N ARG A 112 9.81 -9.79 -1.74
CA ARG A 112 10.42 -9.61 -3.07
C ARG A 112 10.73 -8.16 -3.41
N LEU A 113 9.83 -7.24 -3.05
CA LEU A 113 10.09 -5.81 -3.23
C LEU A 113 11.20 -5.33 -2.31
N CYS A 114 11.32 -5.89 -1.10
CA CYS A 114 12.39 -5.56 -0.17
C CYS A 114 13.76 -6.02 -0.69
N GLU A 115 13.84 -7.24 -1.24
CA GLU A 115 15.04 -7.75 -1.90
C GLU A 115 15.42 -6.88 -3.11
N ALA A 116 14.47 -6.64 -4.02
CA ALA A 116 14.70 -5.81 -5.20
C ALA A 116 15.13 -4.37 -4.86
N ALA A 117 14.48 -3.75 -3.86
CA ALA A 117 14.83 -2.41 -3.43
C ALA A 117 16.25 -2.38 -2.85
N ARG A 118 16.66 -3.38 -2.06
CA ARG A 118 18.03 -3.46 -1.55
C ARG A 118 19.06 -3.62 -2.66
N ASP A 119 18.77 -4.44 -3.67
CA ASP A 119 19.68 -4.67 -4.79
C ASP A 119 19.88 -3.41 -5.65
N ALA A 120 18.84 -2.56 -5.75
CA ALA A 120 18.88 -1.27 -6.44
C ALA A 120 19.26 -0.08 -5.52
N ASP A 121 19.67 -0.32 -4.27
CA ASP A 121 19.87 0.72 -3.24
C ASP A 121 18.69 1.71 -3.09
N ALA A 122 17.48 1.23 -3.40
CA ALA A 122 16.22 1.92 -3.26
C ALA A 122 15.61 1.66 -1.87
N ARG A 123 14.70 2.53 -1.45
CA ARG A 123 13.93 2.34 -0.22
C ARG A 123 12.66 1.55 -0.47
N LEU A 124 12.24 0.72 0.48
CA LEU A 124 10.91 0.11 0.46
C LEU A 124 9.97 0.88 1.37
N VAL A 125 8.83 1.33 0.82
CA VAL A 125 7.73 1.92 1.59
C VAL A 125 6.50 1.04 1.48
N VAL A 126 6.02 0.56 2.62
CA VAL A 126 4.82 -0.27 2.73
C VAL A 126 3.73 0.60 3.31
N TRP A 127 2.63 0.81 2.57
CA TRP A 127 1.47 1.51 3.09
C TRP A 127 0.33 0.54 3.40
N THR A 128 -0.28 0.72 4.56
CA THR A 128 -1.50 0.02 4.95
C THR A 128 -2.54 0.98 5.51
N ASN A 129 -3.82 0.65 5.33
CA ASN A 129 -4.87 1.45 5.91
C ASN A 129 -5.00 1.13 7.40
N ASP A 130 -5.25 2.13 8.24
CA ASP A 130 -5.60 1.97 9.66
C ASP A 130 -7.04 1.42 9.82
N TYR A 131 -7.42 0.45 9.00
CA TYR A 131 -8.66 -0.25 9.22
C TYR A 131 -8.40 -1.25 10.34
N GLU A 132 -8.67 -0.86 11.59
CA GLU A 132 -8.97 -1.85 12.61
C GLU A 132 -10.03 -2.77 12.00
N PRO A 133 -9.78 -4.09 11.88
CA PRO A 133 -10.84 -4.99 11.48
C PRO A 133 -11.85 -4.90 12.61
N THR A 134 -12.91 -4.12 12.40
CA THR A 134 -14.04 -4.07 13.32
C THR A 134 -14.47 -5.51 13.45
N SER A 135 -14.11 -6.11 14.57
CA SER A 135 -14.51 -7.46 14.89
C SER A 135 -16.02 -7.35 14.97
N ALA A 136 -16.71 -7.83 13.93
CA ALA A 136 -18.16 -7.92 13.89
C ALA A 136 -18.57 -8.85 15.03
N GLY A 137 -18.82 -8.24 16.18
CA GLY A 137 -18.99 -8.88 17.47
C GLY A 137 -19.52 -7.90 18.49
N ARG A 138 -20.32 -6.93 18.04
CA ARG A 138 -21.22 -6.17 18.92
C ARG A 138 -22.63 -6.35 18.39
N ASP A 139 -23.38 -7.19 19.09
CA ASP A 139 -24.84 -7.17 19.08
C ASP A 139 -25.33 -5.73 19.13
N PRO A 140 -26.18 -5.28 18.20
CA PRO A 140 -26.89 -4.02 18.37
C PRO A 140 -28.00 -4.27 19.39
N THR A 141 -27.70 -4.11 20.67
CA THR A 141 -28.74 -3.73 21.61
C THR A 141 -29.20 -2.34 21.21
N SER A 142 -30.39 -2.30 20.61
CA SER A 142 -31.15 -1.11 20.25
C SER A 142 -31.10 -0.07 21.36
N GLY A 143 -30.59 1.10 21.04
CA GLY A 143 -30.68 2.31 21.85
C GLY A 143 -30.85 3.49 20.93
N ASP A 144 -32.10 3.82 20.65
CA ASP A 144 -32.54 5.07 20.03
C ASP A 144 -31.87 6.28 20.69
N CYS A 145 -31.23 7.12 19.89
CA CYS A 145 -31.08 8.56 20.13
C CYS A 145 -30.88 9.28 18.78
N ASP A 146 -31.87 10.10 18.44
CA ASP A 146 -32.02 10.97 17.27
C ASP A 146 -30.88 12.03 17.16
N PRO A 147 -30.64 12.63 15.97
CA PRO A 147 -29.42 13.39 15.66
C PRO A 147 -29.59 14.88 15.99
N THR A 148 -28.61 15.47 16.66
CA THR A 148 -28.50 16.93 16.76
C THR A 148 -27.16 17.34 16.16
N GLY A 149 -27.24 18.21 15.16
CA GLY A 149 -26.13 18.55 14.27
C GLY A 149 -24.97 19.27 14.94
N ALA A 150 -23.87 19.32 14.21
CA ALA A 150 -22.85 20.33 14.35
C ALA A 150 -22.10 20.44 13.02
N ASP A 151 -21.99 21.69 12.55
CA ASP A 151 -21.02 22.17 11.57
C ASP A 151 -19.69 21.40 11.60
N GLU A 152 -19.35 20.72 10.51
CA GLU A 152 -17.96 20.34 10.25
C GLU A 152 -17.36 21.35 9.28
N GLU A 153 -16.92 22.45 9.88
CA GLU A 153 -15.78 23.22 9.44
C GLU A 153 -14.73 22.24 8.88
N SER A 154 -14.46 22.34 7.58
CA SER A 154 -13.48 21.50 6.90
C SER A 154 -12.07 21.86 7.38
N VAL A 155 -11.72 21.38 8.57
CA VAL A 155 -10.34 21.33 9.04
C VAL A 155 -9.63 20.42 8.07
N ALA A 156 -8.66 20.97 7.33
CA ALA A 156 -7.74 20.15 6.56
C ALA A 156 -7.07 19.18 7.54
N VAL A 157 -7.58 17.96 7.61
CA VAL A 157 -6.99 16.88 8.40
C VAL A 157 -5.62 16.67 7.77
N GLU A 158 -4.57 17.20 8.39
CA GLU A 158 -3.22 16.77 8.09
C GLU A 158 -3.25 15.24 8.21
N ASP A 159 -3.12 14.53 7.08
CA ASP A 159 -3.08 13.07 7.06
C ASP A 159 -1.98 12.64 8.05
N ARG A 160 -2.41 12.27 9.26
CA ARG A 160 -1.53 11.91 10.36
C ARG A 160 -1.11 10.46 10.13
N TYR A 161 0.04 10.29 9.50
CA TYR A 161 0.61 8.97 9.28
C TYR A 161 1.34 8.47 10.53
N ASP A 162 1.06 7.23 10.93
CA ASP A 162 1.95 6.49 11.81
C ASP A 162 3.05 5.82 10.96
N VAL A 163 4.32 6.10 11.27
CA VAL A 163 5.46 5.65 10.47
C VAL A 163 6.42 4.84 11.35
N VAL A 164 6.53 3.55 11.05
CA VAL A 164 7.47 2.63 11.69
C VAL A 164 8.63 2.40 10.72
N LEU A 165 9.86 2.60 11.19
CA LEU A 165 11.08 2.47 10.40
C LEU A 165 11.76 1.13 10.69
N ASP A 166 12.25 0.46 9.65
CA ASP A 166 12.84 -0.89 9.68
C ASP A 166 12.06 -1.90 10.56
N PRO A 167 10.76 -2.13 10.26
CA PRO A 167 9.88 -3.02 11.01
C PRO A 167 10.17 -4.52 10.83
#